data_AF-A0A559LZK6-F1
#
_entry.id   AF-A0A559LZK6-F1
#
_cell.length_a   1.000
_cell.length_b   1.000
_cell.length_c   1.000
_cell.angle_alpha   90.00
_cell.angle_beta   90.00
_cell.angle_gamma   90.00
#
_symmetry.space_group_name_H-M   'P 1'
#
loop_
_entity.id
_entity.type
_entity.pdbx_description
1 polymer ?
#
loop_
_entity_poly.entity_id
_entity_poly.type
_entity_poly.pdbx_seq_one_letter_code
_entity_poly.pdbx_strand_id
1 'polypeptide(L)'
;MFFKSWLSRAALAGATLAAADDSAILSQEHARETNQSLLWGAYRPNLYFGVRPRIPNSLMGGLMWSKVENYQDVQLNFRHTCEQGDGMKGYGWDEYDARTGGSQTIYDEQNGIDITTMFVKIPGGKHGGSWATRVRGQVRKDSPPSLKTTVIFYASLEGLGSLEVENEKDPLGYEGEVTLAGNSDGLGDYKLVITEGRGYHPKHPHKSYLDKPLDRTIVNSQTVPKEILWQTKPILFKNLKEQIDEYLADYGEQNPPPPPQAYTIKNDAGAGNLHLIQKVFEGDFEFDVIFNSASSPKEYFSQDITELINQNSKNFWARFVSTFDPKPPFDVENLQKFSANMFSNLLGGMGYFYGDSVVDRSYAPEYDEENEGFWEETAEARGRNEQKLEGPAELLTLVPSRPFFPRGFLWDEGFHLMPIVDWDLDLTLEIVKSWFNLMDEDGWIGREQILGAEARSK
;
A
#
# COMPACT_ATOMS: atom_id res chain seq x y z
N MET A 1 -15.17 32.83 61.57
CA MET A 1 -15.77 31.77 60.73
C MET A 1 -15.38 31.88 59.25
N PHE A 2 -14.27 32.55 58.88
CA PHE A 2 -13.92 32.84 57.47
C PHE A 2 -12.67 32.14 56.91
N PHE A 3 -11.94 31.34 57.69
CA PHE A 3 -10.71 30.67 57.21
C PHE A 3 -10.89 29.21 56.77
N LYS A 4 -12.05 28.59 57.00
CA LYS A 4 -12.32 27.18 56.65
C LYS A 4 -12.92 26.97 55.24
N SER A 5 -13.31 28.03 54.52
CA SER A 5 -13.93 27.88 53.18
C SER A 5 -12.96 28.03 52.00
N TRP A 6 -11.72 28.49 52.23
CA TRP A 6 -10.71 28.63 51.17
C TRP A 6 -9.89 27.35 50.98
N LEU A 7 -9.56 26.63 52.04
CA LEU A 7 -8.84 25.35 51.95
C LEU A 7 -9.65 24.24 51.28
N SER A 8 -10.97 24.21 51.47
CA SER A 8 -11.85 23.23 50.80
C SER A 8 -12.08 23.55 49.32
N ARG A 9 -12.07 24.82 48.92
CA ARG A 9 -12.14 25.22 47.49
C ARG A 9 -10.80 25.03 46.77
N ALA A 10 -9.67 25.26 47.43
CA ALA A 10 -8.34 24.97 46.86
C ALA A 10 -8.08 23.47 46.72
N ALA A 11 -8.56 22.64 47.66
CA ALA A 11 -8.47 21.18 47.56
C ALA A 11 -9.40 20.60 46.48
N LEU A 12 -10.62 21.13 46.31
CA LEU A 12 -11.49 20.75 45.18
C LEU A 12 -10.94 21.25 43.83
N ALA A 13 -10.36 22.46 43.77
CA ALA A 13 -9.72 22.96 42.56
C ALA A 13 -8.46 22.14 42.20
N GLY A 14 -7.64 21.77 43.18
CA GLY A 14 -6.47 20.90 42.97
C GLY A 14 -6.83 19.47 42.57
N ALA A 15 -7.90 18.89 43.13
CA ALA A 15 -8.37 17.56 42.77
C ALA A 15 -9.07 17.52 41.39
N THR A 16 -9.77 18.59 41.01
CA THR A 16 -10.37 18.73 39.66
C THR A 16 -9.32 19.03 38.60
N LEU A 17 -8.28 19.81 38.92
CA LEU A 17 -7.12 20.01 38.05
C LEU A 17 -6.33 18.71 37.86
N ALA A 18 -6.03 17.96 38.92
CA ALA A 18 -5.33 16.68 38.82
C ALA A 18 -6.14 15.62 38.04
N ALA A 19 -7.46 15.51 38.28
CA ALA A 19 -8.31 14.59 37.52
C ALA A 19 -8.50 15.01 36.04
N ALA A 20 -8.50 16.31 35.75
CA ALA A 20 -8.52 16.82 34.38
C ALA A 20 -7.19 16.56 33.66
N ASP A 21 -6.07 16.66 34.37
CA ASP A 21 -4.72 16.35 33.87
C ASP A 21 -4.59 14.83 33.58
N ASP A 22 -5.06 13.98 34.50
CA ASP A 22 -5.11 12.52 34.32
C ASP A 22 -5.99 12.11 33.12
N SER A 23 -7.14 12.75 32.93
CA SER A 23 -8.00 12.50 31.78
C SER A 23 -7.35 12.96 30.47
N ALA A 24 -6.66 14.10 30.47
CA ALA A 24 -5.97 14.60 29.29
C ALA A 24 -4.81 13.69 28.88
N ILE A 25 -4.03 13.21 29.86
CA ILE A 25 -2.95 12.23 29.66
C ILE A 25 -3.53 10.92 29.08
N LEU A 26 -4.60 10.39 29.67
CA LEU A 26 -5.25 9.18 29.16
C LEU A 26 -5.73 9.35 27.71
N SER A 27 -6.37 10.48 27.38
CA SER A 27 -6.82 10.75 26.01
C SER A 27 -5.65 10.89 25.03
N GLN A 28 -4.55 11.52 25.44
CA GLN A 28 -3.34 11.62 24.61
C GLN A 28 -2.69 10.26 24.37
N GLU A 29 -2.59 9.42 25.41
CA GLU A 29 -2.07 8.05 25.28
C GLU A 29 -2.95 7.19 24.39
N HIS A 30 -4.28 7.27 24.54
CA HIS A 30 -5.22 6.55 23.68
C HIS A 30 -5.12 6.99 22.20
N ALA A 31 -5.02 8.30 21.95
CA ALA A 31 -4.82 8.84 20.61
C ALA A 31 -3.47 8.39 20.03
N ARG A 32 -2.41 8.36 20.86
CA ARG A 32 -1.09 7.86 20.48
C ARG A 32 -1.16 6.38 20.08
N GLU A 33 -1.77 5.53 20.89
CA GLU A 33 -1.92 4.10 20.60
C GLU A 33 -2.76 3.86 19.33
N THR A 34 -3.84 4.60 19.16
CA THR A 34 -4.67 4.54 17.94
C THR A 34 -3.85 4.89 16.71
N ASN A 35 -3.14 6.02 16.72
CA ASN A 35 -2.27 6.44 15.62
C ASN A 35 -1.16 5.43 15.33
N GLN A 36 -0.53 4.87 16.36
CA GLN A 36 0.52 3.85 16.19
C GLN A 36 -0.05 2.59 15.53
N SER A 37 -1.23 2.13 15.95
CA SER A 37 -1.87 0.95 15.37
C SER A 37 -2.35 1.14 13.93
N LEU A 38 -2.65 2.39 13.54
CA LEU A 38 -3.09 2.77 12.19
C LEU A 38 -1.97 3.37 11.34
N LEU A 39 -0.72 3.43 11.84
CA LEU A 39 0.35 4.11 11.10
C LEU A 39 0.59 3.41 9.77
N TRP A 40 0.81 2.10 9.80
CA TRP A 40 1.01 1.29 8.60
C TRP A 40 -0.29 0.67 8.10
N GLY A 41 -0.41 0.57 6.77
CA GLY A 41 -1.50 -0.15 6.15
C GLY A 41 -1.28 -0.37 4.66
N ALA A 42 -2.19 -1.12 4.05
CA ALA A 42 -2.25 -1.29 2.60
C ALA A 42 -2.85 -0.04 1.92
N TYR A 43 -2.36 1.14 2.31
CA TYR A 43 -2.99 2.45 2.09
C TYR A 43 -2.75 3.03 0.68
N ARG A 44 -2.57 2.17 -0.31
CA ARG A 44 -2.45 2.52 -1.74
C ARG A 44 -3.50 1.72 -2.54
N PRO A 45 -4.79 2.05 -2.39
CA PRO A 45 -5.89 1.21 -2.86
C PRO A 45 -5.96 1.08 -4.39
N ASN A 46 -5.34 2.01 -5.13
CA ASN A 46 -5.16 1.93 -6.58
C ASN A 46 -4.25 0.78 -7.02
N LEU A 47 -3.45 0.19 -6.13
CA LEU A 47 -2.57 -0.93 -6.42
C LEU A 47 -3.20 -2.26 -6.02
N TYR A 48 -2.80 -3.34 -6.69
CA TYR A 48 -3.18 -4.69 -6.25
C TYR A 48 -2.65 -4.97 -4.85
N PHE A 49 -1.38 -4.66 -4.59
CA PHE A 49 -0.81 -4.58 -3.25
C PHE A 49 0.15 -3.40 -3.16
N GLY A 50 -0.10 -2.50 -2.22
CA GLY A 50 0.76 -1.37 -1.93
C GLY A 50 0.67 -1.00 -0.46
N VAL A 51 1.82 -0.74 0.16
CA VAL A 51 1.94 -0.45 1.59
C VAL A 51 2.59 0.92 1.77
N ARG A 52 2.06 1.70 2.70
CA ARG A 52 2.65 2.99 3.10
C ARG A 52 2.22 3.35 4.53
N PRO A 53 2.97 4.20 5.22
CA PRO A 53 2.52 4.76 6.47
C PRO A 53 1.61 5.98 6.21
N ARG A 54 0.82 6.36 7.22
CA ARG A 54 0.15 7.67 7.34
C ARG A 54 1.16 8.78 7.67
N ILE A 55 2.22 8.88 6.87
CA ILE A 55 3.25 9.90 6.97
C ILE A 55 3.42 10.52 5.58
N PRO A 56 3.34 11.85 5.44
CA PRO A 56 3.60 12.54 4.17
C PRO A 56 5.00 12.25 3.65
N ASN A 57 5.15 12.04 2.34
CA ASN A 57 6.44 11.84 1.67
C ASN A 57 7.32 10.80 2.41
N SER A 58 6.85 9.56 2.58
CA SER A 58 7.56 8.55 3.40
C SER A 58 7.96 7.33 2.56
N LEU A 59 8.39 6.26 3.24
CA LEU A 59 8.63 4.97 2.63
C LEU A 59 7.33 4.39 2.09
N MET A 60 7.35 3.93 0.84
CA MET A 60 6.25 3.20 0.23
C MET A 60 6.78 1.93 -0.42
N GLY A 61 5.93 0.91 -0.50
CA GLY A 61 6.22 -0.30 -1.24
C GLY A 61 5.05 -0.75 -2.10
N GLY A 62 5.33 -1.63 -3.04
CA GLY A 62 4.29 -2.26 -3.84
C GLY A 62 4.78 -3.49 -4.58
N LEU A 63 3.81 -4.28 -5.03
CA LEU A 63 4.05 -5.52 -5.75
C LEU A 63 3.70 -5.37 -7.23
N MET A 64 4.53 -5.95 -8.09
CA MET A 64 4.27 -6.11 -9.51
C MET A 64 4.62 -7.53 -9.95
N TRP A 65 3.94 -8.06 -10.95
CA TRP A 65 4.25 -9.39 -11.49
C TRP A 65 3.78 -9.55 -12.94
N SER A 66 4.32 -10.55 -13.62
CA SER A 66 3.90 -10.96 -14.97
C SER A 66 4.37 -12.39 -15.26
N LYS A 67 3.64 -13.12 -16.12
CA LYS A 67 4.20 -14.34 -16.75
C LYS A 67 5.23 -13.95 -17.83
N VAL A 68 6.31 -14.72 -17.93
CA VAL A 68 7.44 -14.45 -18.83
C VAL A 68 7.73 -15.67 -19.72
N GLU A 69 6.71 -16.17 -20.42
CA GLU A 69 6.81 -17.33 -21.31
C GLU A 69 7.20 -16.97 -22.76
N ASN A 70 6.93 -15.74 -23.19
CA ASN A 70 7.22 -15.26 -24.54
C ASN A 70 7.61 -13.77 -24.53
N TYR A 71 7.99 -13.24 -25.70
CA TYR A 71 8.43 -11.85 -25.85
C TYR A 71 7.31 -10.83 -26.11
N GLN A 72 6.05 -11.25 -26.18
CA GLN A 72 4.94 -10.36 -26.53
C GLN A 72 4.11 -9.95 -25.31
N ASP A 73 3.86 -10.90 -24.40
CA ASP A 73 2.82 -10.73 -23.38
C ASP A 73 3.18 -9.69 -22.31
N VAL A 74 4.47 -9.58 -21.95
CA VAL A 74 4.97 -8.81 -20.79
C VAL A 74 4.53 -7.34 -20.81
N GLN A 75 4.41 -6.73 -21.99
CA GLN A 75 3.97 -5.33 -22.11
C GLN A 75 2.47 -5.14 -21.78
N LEU A 76 1.67 -6.19 -21.95
CA LEU A 76 0.22 -6.14 -21.84
C LEU A 76 -0.30 -6.69 -20.51
N ASN A 77 0.46 -7.57 -19.85
CA ASN A 77 0.00 -8.33 -18.67
C ASN A 77 0.79 -8.05 -17.38
N PHE A 78 1.65 -7.02 -17.36
CA PHE A 78 2.39 -6.65 -16.15
C PHE A 78 1.47 -5.96 -15.14
N ARG A 79 1.25 -6.60 -14.00
CA ARG A 79 0.32 -6.11 -12.97
C ARG A 79 0.99 -5.11 -12.05
N HIS A 80 0.24 -4.07 -11.68
CA HIS A 80 0.67 -3.08 -10.70
C HIS A 80 -0.55 -2.37 -10.11
N THR A 81 -1.18 -1.50 -10.91
CA THR A 81 -2.45 -0.84 -10.60
C THR A 81 -3.63 -1.76 -10.87
N CYS A 82 -4.70 -1.60 -10.10
CA CYS A 82 -5.97 -2.29 -10.31
C CYS A 82 -6.64 -1.77 -11.59
N GLU A 83 -6.70 -2.58 -12.64
CA GLU A 83 -7.39 -2.22 -13.89
C GLU A 83 -8.54 -3.20 -14.20
N GLN A 84 -9.63 -2.71 -14.79
CA GLN A 84 -10.73 -3.60 -15.22
C GLN A 84 -10.34 -4.51 -16.38
N GLY A 85 -9.46 -4.03 -17.27
CA GLY A 85 -9.04 -4.73 -18.48
C GLY A 85 -7.97 -5.81 -18.26
N ASP A 86 -7.55 -6.05 -17.02
CA ASP A 86 -6.42 -6.93 -16.70
C ASP A 86 -6.73 -8.43 -16.85
N GLY A 87 -7.95 -8.80 -17.28
CA GLY A 87 -8.28 -10.22 -17.50
C GLY A 87 -8.20 -11.05 -16.21
N MET A 88 -8.54 -10.43 -15.08
CA MET A 88 -8.64 -11.07 -13.77
C MET A 88 -9.97 -11.80 -13.64
N LYS A 89 -10.00 -12.98 -13.02
CA LYS A 89 -11.25 -13.60 -12.57
C LYS A 89 -11.91 -12.80 -11.45
N GLY A 90 -11.06 -12.19 -10.61
CA GLY A 90 -11.44 -11.40 -9.45
C GLY A 90 -10.24 -11.18 -8.55
N TYR A 91 -10.35 -10.22 -7.64
CA TYR A 91 -9.36 -9.99 -6.59
C TYR A 91 -10.03 -9.30 -5.42
N GLY A 92 -9.48 -9.49 -4.23
CA GLY A 92 -9.98 -8.81 -3.04
C GLY A 92 -9.46 -9.39 -1.75
N TRP A 93 -9.74 -8.68 -0.67
CA TRP A 93 -9.45 -9.14 0.68
C TRP A 93 -10.47 -10.19 1.10
N ASP A 94 -9.97 -11.38 1.44
CA ASP A 94 -10.76 -12.48 2.01
C ASP A 94 -11.03 -12.20 3.50
N GLU A 95 -10.07 -11.57 4.17
CA GLU A 95 -10.17 -11.09 5.54
C GLU A 95 -9.26 -9.87 5.67
N TYR A 96 -9.75 -8.79 6.29
CA TYR A 96 -8.93 -7.60 6.53
C TYR A 96 -9.43 -6.79 7.73
N ASP A 97 -8.48 -6.43 8.59
CA ASP A 97 -8.66 -5.50 9.69
C ASP A 97 -7.60 -4.40 9.57
N ALA A 98 -8.07 -3.16 9.62
CA ALA A 98 -7.22 -1.98 9.52
C ALA A 98 -6.10 -1.92 10.55
N ARG A 99 -6.18 -2.61 11.69
CA ARG A 99 -5.20 -2.58 12.79
C ARG A 99 -4.25 -3.77 12.82
N THR A 100 -4.62 -4.90 12.22
CA THR A 100 -3.79 -6.13 12.29
C THR A 100 -3.35 -6.64 10.91
N GLY A 101 -4.04 -6.25 9.84
CA GLY A 101 -3.79 -6.70 8.47
C GLY A 101 -4.81 -7.74 8.02
N GLY A 102 -4.42 -8.63 7.10
CA GLY A 102 -5.34 -9.58 6.49
C GLY A 102 -4.74 -10.38 5.35
N SER A 103 -5.60 -11.13 4.66
CA SER A 103 -5.27 -11.93 3.48
C SER A 103 -6.08 -11.47 2.28
N GLN A 104 -5.40 -11.22 1.15
CA GLN A 104 -6.02 -10.94 -0.14
C GLN A 104 -5.57 -11.97 -1.15
N THR A 105 -6.50 -12.40 -2.00
CA THR A 105 -6.23 -13.27 -3.16
C THR A 105 -6.55 -12.54 -4.46
N ILE A 106 -5.63 -12.61 -5.43
CA ILE A 106 -5.75 -12.07 -6.79
C ILE A 106 -5.75 -13.25 -7.76
N TYR A 107 -6.88 -13.49 -8.43
CA TYR A 107 -7.07 -14.60 -9.35
C TYR A 107 -6.75 -14.18 -10.79
N ASP A 108 -5.47 -14.18 -11.17
CA ASP A 108 -4.97 -13.67 -12.46
C ASP A 108 -5.01 -14.76 -13.55
N GLU A 109 -6.16 -14.85 -14.22
CA GLU A 109 -6.40 -15.80 -15.31
C GLU A 109 -5.48 -15.59 -16.50
N GLN A 110 -5.24 -14.34 -16.89
CA GLN A 110 -4.43 -14.05 -18.06
C GLN A 110 -2.94 -14.36 -17.83
N ASN A 111 -2.43 -14.19 -16.61
CA ASN A 111 -1.08 -14.64 -16.25
C ASN A 111 -1.00 -16.13 -15.86
N GLY A 112 -2.12 -16.81 -15.61
CA GLY A 112 -2.13 -18.23 -15.26
C GLY A 112 -1.68 -18.53 -13.83
N ILE A 113 -1.68 -17.52 -12.95
CA ILE A 113 -1.20 -17.62 -11.57
C ILE A 113 -2.13 -16.88 -10.62
N ASP A 114 -2.45 -17.48 -9.47
CA ASP A 114 -3.15 -16.79 -8.40
C ASP A 114 -2.09 -16.26 -7.40
N ILE A 115 -2.16 -14.97 -7.07
CA ILE A 115 -1.28 -14.33 -6.10
C ILE A 115 -2.05 -14.11 -4.80
N THR A 116 -1.52 -14.62 -3.68
CA THR A 116 -2.03 -14.33 -2.33
C THR A 116 -1.03 -13.44 -1.60
N THR A 117 -1.51 -12.34 -1.04
CA THR A 117 -0.74 -11.45 -0.17
C THR A 117 -1.32 -11.49 1.24
N MET A 118 -0.53 -11.96 2.21
CA MET A 118 -0.92 -11.98 3.62
C MET A 118 -0.14 -10.92 4.39
N PHE A 119 -0.80 -9.81 4.72
CA PHE A 119 -0.23 -8.66 5.41
C PHE A 119 -0.48 -8.76 6.90
N VAL A 120 0.55 -8.58 7.72
CA VAL A 120 0.46 -8.56 9.18
C VAL A 120 1.14 -7.32 9.73
N LYS A 121 0.53 -6.73 10.75
CA LYS A 121 1.09 -5.60 11.50
C LYS A 121 1.47 -6.04 12.90
N ILE A 122 2.61 -5.54 13.36
CA ILE A 122 3.28 -5.99 14.57
C ILE A 122 3.48 -4.76 15.45
N PRO A 123 2.59 -4.54 16.44
CA PRO A 123 2.67 -3.36 17.28
C PRO A 123 3.93 -3.40 18.15
N GLY A 124 4.52 -2.22 18.39
CA GLY A 124 5.69 -2.10 19.24
C GLY A 124 6.51 -0.86 18.91
N GLY A 125 7.49 -0.56 19.76
CA GLY A 125 8.39 0.56 19.57
C GLY A 125 7.72 1.93 19.62
N LYS A 126 8.28 2.88 18.87
CA LYS A 126 7.88 4.30 18.89
C LYS A 126 7.36 4.83 17.54
N HIS A 127 7.49 4.03 16.48
CA HIS A 127 7.26 4.47 15.09
C HIS A 127 6.28 3.55 14.32
N GLY A 128 5.18 3.16 14.96
CA GLY A 128 4.11 2.33 14.40
C GLY A 128 4.42 0.85 14.27
N GLY A 129 5.49 0.39 14.92
CA GLY A 129 5.91 -1.00 14.95
C GLY A 129 6.50 -1.51 13.64
N SER A 130 6.38 -2.82 13.47
CA SER A 130 6.89 -3.59 12.34
C SER A 130 5.71 -4.12 11.50
N TRP A 131 5.98 -4.55 10.28
CA TRP A 131 4.97 -5.22 9.46
C TRP A 131 5.63 -6.25 8.55
N ALA A 132 4.85 -7.19 8.05
CA ALA A 132 5.30 -8.11 7.01
C ALA A 132 4.19 -8.41 6.01
N THR A 133 4.58 -8.73 4.79
CA THR A 133 3.70 -9.35 3.80
C THR A 133 4.33 -10.63 3.29
N ARG A 134 3.61 -11.74 3.45
CA ARG A 134 3.90 -12.97 2.73
C ARG A 134 3.28 -12.90 1.34
N VAL A 135 4.09 -13.11 0.30
CA VAL A 135 3.64 -13.18 -1.09
C VAL A 135 3.73 -14.64 -1.52
N ARG A 136 2.60 -15.21 -1.93
CA ARG A 136 2.50 -16.57 -2.46
C ARG A 136 1.95 -16.55 -3.88
N GLY A 137 2.63 -17.21 -4.80
CA GLY A 137 2.12 -17.48 -6.13
C GLY A 137 1.78 -18.95 -6.29
N GLN A 138 0.56 -19.24 -6.76
CA GLN A 138 0.10 -20.60 -7.03
C GLN A 138 -0.31 -20.71 -8.50
N VAL A 139 0.36 -21.58 -9.24
CA VAL A 139 0.05 -21.82 -10.64
C VAL A 139 -1.35 -22.42 -10.74
N ARG A 140 -2.17 -21.85 -11.63
CA ARG A 140 -3.54 -22.31 -11.80
C ARG A 140 -3.56 -23.68 -12.47
N LYS A 141 -4.58 -24.48 -12.16
CA LYS A 141 -4.70 -25.87 -12.66
C LYS A 141 -4.77 -25.98 -14.18
N ASP A 142 -5.23 -24.92 -14.84
CA ASP A 142 -5.32 -24.77 -16.30
C ASP A 142 -4.03 -24.22 -16.94
N SER A 143 -3.00 -23.94 -16.13
CA SER A 143 -1.69 -23.44 -16.58
C SER A 143 -0.59 -24.50 -16.44
N PRO A 144 0.49 -24.43 -17.24
CA PRO A 144 1.61 -25.35 -17.12
C PRO A 144 2.28 -25.28 -15.74
N PRO A 145 2.55 -26.41 -15.05
CA PRO A 145 3.19 -26.39 -13.72
C PRO A 145 4.57 -25.72 -13.68
N SER A 146 5.24 -25.62 -14.85
CA SER A 146 6.52 -24.92 -15.04
C SER A 146 6.35 -23.48 -15.54
N LEU A 147 5.21 -22.84 -15.23
CA LEU A 147 4.94 -21.44 -15.56
C LEU A 147 6.01 -20.54 -14.95
N LYS A 148 6.62 -19.70 -15.78
CA LYS A 148 7.66 -18.76 -15.38
C LYS A 148 7.03 -17.42 -15.07
N THR A 149 7.24 -16.96 -13.84
CA THR A 149 6.67 -15.72 -13.33
C THR A 149 7.80 -14.84 -12.84
N THR A 150 7.81 -13.59 -13.29
CA THR A 150 8.63 -12.56 -12.65
C THR A 150 7.80 -11.81 -11.62
N VAL A 151 8.39 -11.57 -10.46
CA VAL A 151 7.79 -10.83 -9.35
C VAL A 151 8.76 -9.75 -8.92
N ILE A 152 8.24 -8.54 -8.74
CA ILE A 152 9.01 -7.38 -8.31
C ILE A 152 8.32 -6.78 -7.11
N PHE A 153 9.03 -6.79 -5.99
CA PHE A 153 8.72 -5.88 -4.89
C PHE A 153 9.57 -4.63 -5.08
N TYR A 154 8.99 -3.45 -4.95
CA TYR A 154 9.74 -2.21 -4.93
C TYR A 154 9.58 -1.49 -3.60
N ALA A 155 10.62 -0.78 -3.21
CA ALA A 155 10.63 0.13 -2.06
C ALA A 155 11.09 1.50 -2.54
N SER A 156 10.36 2.55 -2.16
CA SER A 156 10.65 3.92 -2.55
C SER A 156 10.54 4.88 -1.37
N LEU A 157 11.45 5.84 -1.26
CA LEU A 157 11.45 6.86 -0.20
C LEU A 157 11.26 8.26 -0.82
N GLU A 158 10.15 8.92 -0.51
CA GLU A 158 9.84 10.25 -1.08
C GLU A 158 10.46 11.42 -0.30
N GLY A 159 10.61 11.27 1.02
CA GLY A 159 11.01 12.35 1.92
C GLY A 159 12.47 12.29 2.34
N LEU A 160 12.77 13.02 3.42
CA LEU A 160 14.11 13.08 3.99
C LEU A 160 14.47 11.75 4.65
N GLY A 161 15.67 11.24 4.31
CA GLY A 161 16.17 9.99 4.83
C GLY A 161 17.17 9.34 3.88
N SER A 162 17.49 8.08 4.15
CA SER A 162 18.34 7.23 3.34
C SER A 162 17.73 5.84 3.21
N LEU A 163 17.97 5.21 2.06
CA LEU A 163 17.64 3.82 1.81
C LEU A 163 18.78 3.22 0.97
N GLU A 164 19.32 2.10 1.42
CA GLU A 164 20.42 1.43 0.73
C GLU A 164 20.40 -0.07 0.95
N VAL A 165 20.96 -0.81 -0.01
CA VAL A 165 21.14 -2.26 0.13
C VAL A 165 22.29 -2.51 1.11
N GLU A 166 22.00 -3.18 2.23
CA GLU A 166 22.97 -3.49 3.29
C GLU A 166 23.90 -4.66 2.90
N ASN A 167 23.42 -5.59 2.06
CA ASN A 167 24.18 -6.75 1.62
C ASN A 167 25.45 -6.35 0.84
N GLU A 168 26.53 -7.11 1.00
CA GLU A 168 27.73 -6.97 0.17
C GLU A 168 27.40 -7.14 -1.32
N LYS A 169 27.88 -6.22 -2.16
CA LYS A 169 27.55 -6.21 -3.60
C LYS A 169 28.05 -7.48 -4.29
N ASP A 170 27.11 -8.26 -4.83
CA ASP A 170 27.40 -9.41 -5.69
C ASP A 170 26.98 -9.09 -7.13
N PRO A 171 27.91 -9.04 -8.11
CA PRO A 171 27.60 -8.79 -9.52
C PRO A 171 26.58 -9.75 -10.13
N LEU A 172 26.51 -11.01 -9.65
CA LEU A 172 25.60 -12.03 -10.15
C LEU A 172 24.19 -11.95 -9.53
N GLY A 173 23.99 -11.04 -8.59
CA GLY A 173 22.79 -10.97 -7.76
C GLY A 173 22.96 -11.75 -6.46
N TYR A 174 21.95 -11.67 -5.59
CA TYR A 174 22.04 -12.07 -4.20
C TYR A 174 21.50 -13.47 -3.97
N GLU A 175 22.32 -14.34 -3.38
CA GLU A 175 21.87 -15.58 -2.74
C GLU A 175 21.22 -15.25 -1.39
N GLY A 176 20.15 -15.94 -1.04
CA GLY A 176 19.46 -15.72 0.22
C GLY A 176 18.58 -14.47 0.25
N GLU A 177 18.54 -13.80 1.41
CA GLU A 177 17.74 -12.61 1.65
C GLU A 177 18.45 -11.31 1.24
N VAL A 178 17.65 -10.33 0.81
CA VAL A 178 18.10 -8.96 0.53
C VAL A 178 17.56 -8.04 1.61
N THR A 179 18.44 -7.29 2.25
CA THR A 179 18.11 -6.33 3.31
C THR A 179 18.40 -4.92 2.82
N LEU A 180 17.39 -4.06 2.91
CA LEU A 180 17.57 -2.62 2.78
C LEU A 180 17.66 -2.02 4.17
N ALA A 181 18.75 -1.31 4.47
CA ALA A 181 18.86 -0.45 5.64
C ALA A 181 18.28 0.93 5.30
N GLY A 182 17.43 1.46 6.18
CA GLY A 182 16.84 2.77 5.96
C GLY A 182 16.69 3.57 7.24
N ASN A 183 16.68 4.89 7.05
CA ASN A 183 16.33 5.87 8.05
C ASN A 183 15.42 6.89 7.38
N SER A 184 14.28 7.23 7.97
CA SER A 184 13.46 8.32 7.46
C SER A 184 12.69 9.03 8.56
N ASP A 185 12.32 10.28 8.26
CA ASP A 185 11.53 11.09 9.18
C ASP A 185 10.20 10.40 9.53
N GLY A 186 9.84 10.44 10.81
CA GLY A 186 8.69 9.74 11.38
C GLY A 186 8.83 8.21 11.56
N LEU A 187 9.77 7.53 10.87
CA LEU A 187 10.00 6.08 11.01
C LEU A 187 11.26 5.72 11.81
N GLY A 188 12.23 6.63 11.89
CA GLY A 188 13.55 6.37 12.48
C GLY A 188 14.33 5.34 11.65
N ASP A 189 15.22 4.60 12.31
CA ASP A 189 15.97 3.50 11.68
C ASP A 189 15.09 2.24 11.51
N TYR A 190 15.27 1.55 10.39
CA TYR A 190 14.59 0.29 10.09
C TYR A 190 15.38 -0.57 9.10
N LYS A 191 14.97 -1.84 9.03
CA LYS A 191 15.39 -2.78 7.98
C LYS A 191 14.18 -3.26 7.19
N LEU A 192 14.32 -3.36 5.88
CA LEU A 192 13.34 -4.02 5.01
C LEU A 192 13.99 -5.27 4.40
N VAL A 193 13.55 -6.44 4.85
CA VAL A 193 14.12 -7.74 4.47
C VAL A 193 13.19 -8.41 3.47
N ILE A 194 13.72 -8.75 2.30
CA ILE A 194 13.06 -9.57 1.29
C ILE A 194 13.72 -10.94 1.35
N THR A 195 13.00 -11.93 1.87
CA THR A 195 13.58 -13.25 2.15
C THR A 195 13.88 -14.02 0.86
N GLU A 196 14.76 -15.03 0.94
CA GLU A 196 14.99 -15.96 -0.18
C GLU A 196 13.68 -16.55 -0.68
N GLY A 197 12.90 -17.06 0.28
CA GLY A 197 11.63 -17.74 0.05
C GLY A 197 11.80 -19.21 -0.32
N ARG A 198 10.81 -19.73 -1.03
CA ARG A 198 10.76 -21.07 -1.59
C ARG A 198 10.14 -21.01 -2.99
N GLY A 199 10.61 -21.88 -3.87
CA GLY A 199 10.15 -21.97 -5.25
C GLY A 199 11.28 -22.50 -6.13
N TYR A 200 10.94 -23.01 -7.31
CA TYR A 200 11.97 -23.29 -8.31
C TYR A 200 12.27 -22.05 -9.12
N HIS A 201 13.45 -22.02 -9.72
CA HIS A 201 13.92 -20.93 -10.57
C HIS A 201 14.23 -21.47 -11.97
N PRO A 202 13.88 -20.74 -13.05
CA PRO A 202 14.11 -21.23 -14.41
C PRO A 202 15.60 -21.42 -14.69
N LYS A 203 15.95 -22.51 -15.38
CA LYS A 203 17.32 -22.77 -15.85
C LYS A 203 17.34 -22.87 -17.37
N HIS A 204 18.42 -22.38 -17.99
CA HIS A 204 18.60 -22.48 -19.44
C HIS A 204 20.07 -22.46 -19.85
N PRO A 205 20.42 -23.02 -21.03
CA PRO A 205 21.82 -23.12 -21.48
C PRO A 205 22.39 -21.82 -22.08
N HIS A 206 21.57 -20.78 -22.29
CA HIS A 206 22.02 -19.52 -22.87
C HIS A 206 23.08 -18.84 -21.99
N LYS A 207 24.14 -18.27 -22.61
CA LYS A 207 25.32 -17.71 -21.90
C LYS A 207 24.96 -16.64 -20.86
N SER A 208 23.91 -15.86 -21.13
CA SER A 208 23.38 -14.85 -20.20
C SER A 208 23.02 -15.39 -18.81
N TYR A 209 22.76 -16.69 -18.66
CA TYR A 209 22.53 -17.30 -17.35
C TYR A 209 23.78 -17.23 -16.47
N LEU A 210 24.98 -17.37 -17.07
CA LEU A 210 26.24 -17.32 -16.33
C LEU A 210 26.53 -15.89 -15.83
N ASP A 211 26.11 -14.89 -16.62
CA ASP A 211 26.31 -13.49 -16.31
C ASP A 211 25.27 -12.97 -15.30
N LYS A 212 24.06 -13.55 -15.30
CA LYS A 212 22.98 -13.21 -14.37
C LYS A 212 22.06 -14.41 -14.12
N PRO A 213 22.41 -15.29 -13.15
CA PRO A 213 21.60 -16.45 -12.78
C PRO A 213 20.23 -16.06 -12.25
N LEU A 214 19.19 -16.84 -12.59
CA LEU A 214 17.80 -16.55 -12.19
C LEU A 214 17.39 -17.17 -10.85
N ASP A 215 18.27 -17.97 -10.24
CA ASP A 215 18.16 -18.49 -8.87
C ASP A 215 18.69 -17.52 -7.81
N ARG A 216 18.91 -16.26 -8.20
CA ARG A 216 19.37 -15.19 -7.33
C ARG A 216 18.40 -14.01 -7.39
N THR A 217 18.33 -13.26 -6.30
CA THR A 217 17.54 -12.03 -6.26
C THR A 217 18.30 -10.92 -6.98
N ILE A 218 17.65 -10.25 -7.93
CA ILE A 218 18.23 -9.16 -8.72
C ILE A 218 17.75 -7.84 -8.13
N VAL A 219 18.68 -6.93 -7.85
CA VAL A 219 18.35 -5.64 -7.24
C VAL A 219 18.85 -4.50 -8.12
N ASN A 220 17.98 -3.52 -8.38
CA ASN A 220 18.34 -2.28 -9.06
C ASN A 220 18.00 -1.10 -8.16
N SER A 221 19.00 -0.31 -7.79
CA SER A 221 18.86 0.87 -6.93
C SER A 221 19.13 2.13 -7.73
N GLN A 222 18.26 3.13 -7.60
CA GLN A 222 18.38 4.37 -8.37
C GLN A 222 17.81 5.56 -7.60
N THR A 223 18.29 6.76 -7.98
CA THR A 223 17.74 8.03 -7.51
C THR A 223 16.78 8.58 -8.55
N VAL A 224 15.53 8.75 -8.16
CA VAL A 224 14.42 9.19 -9.00
C VAL A 224 13.79 10.45 -8.38
N PRO A 225 13.51 11.50 -9.17
CA PRO A 225 12.78 12.67 -8.67
C PRO A 225 11.44 12.29 -8.05
N LYS A 226 11.11 12.91 -6.92
CA LYS A 226 9.87 12.70 -6.16
C LYS A 226 8.62 12.73 -7.06
N GLU A 227 8.59 13.65 -8.02
CA GLU A 227 7.44 13.94 -8.87
C GLU A 227 7.03 12.78 -9.77
N ILE A 228 7.96 11.86 -10.05
CA ILE A 228 7.75 10.69 -10.90
C ILE A 228 7.94 9.36 -10.15
N LEU A 229 8.22 9.38 -8.85
CA LEU A 229 8.51 8.17 -8.07
C LEU A 229 7.33 7.18 -8.07
N TRP A 230 6.10 7.72 -8.06
CA TRP A 230 4.86 6.95 -8.18
C TRP A 230 4.73 6.19 -9.52
N GLN A 231 5.45 6.62 -10.57
CA GLN A 231 5.45 5.99 -11.90
C GLN A 231 6.40 4.77 -11.95
N THR A 232 6.39 3.94 -10.91
CA THR A 232 7.34 2.83 -10.77
C THR A 232 7.23 1.81 -11.91
N LYS A 233 6.02 1.51 -12.41
CA LYS A 233 5.84 0.60 -13.55
C LYS A 233 6.48 1.17 -14.84
N PRO A 234 6.22 2.41 -15.28
CA PRO A 234 6.97 3.03 -16.38
C PRO A 234 8.50 3.02 -16.18
N ILE A 235 8.99 3.31 -14.97
CA ILE A 235 10.42 3.26 -14.65
C ILE A 235 10.98 1.84 -14.80
N LEU A 236 10.26 0.83 -14.31
CA LEU A 236 10.62 -0.57 -14.52
C LEU A 236 10.75 -0.89 -16.01
N PHE A 237 9.78 -0.50 -16.84
CA PHE A 237 9.82 -0.76 -18.28
C PHE A 237 11.01 -0.08 -18.97
N LYS A 238 11.39 1.12 -18.50
CA LYS A 238 12.62 1.78 -18.95
C LYS A 238 13.85 0.91 -18.61
N ASN A 239 13.96 0.41 -17.37
CA ASN A 239 15.08 -0.43 -16.95
C ASN A 239 15.12 -1.77 -17.70
N LEU A 240 13.95 -2.37 -17.97
CA LEU A 240 13.85 -3.58 -18.80
C LEU A 240 14.32 -3.32 -20.23
N LYS A 241 13.93 -2.18 -20.82
CA LYS A 241 14.37 -1.79 -22.16
C LYS A 241 15.89 -1.64 -22.23
N GLU A 242 16.49 -0.93 -21.26
CA GLU A 242 17.95 -0.76 -21.19
C GLU A 242 18.67 -2.12 -21.10
N GLN A 243 18.15 -3.05 -20.29
CA GLN A 243 18.71 -4.39 -20.19
C GLN A 243 18.56 -5.20 -21.50
N ILE A 244 17.43 -5.08 -22.19
CA ILE A 244 17.21 -5.73 -23.49
C ILE A 244 18.19 -5.17 -24.53
N ASP A 245 18.40 -3.85 -24.55
CA ASP A 245 19.35 -3.21 -25.46
C ASP A 245 20.80 -3.69 -25.19
N GLU A 246 21.19 -3.88 -23.92
CA GLU A 246 22.47 -4.51 -23.55
C GLU A 246 22.57 -5.97 -24.07
N TYR A 247 21.54 -6.78 -23.88
CA TYR A 247 21.53 -8.15 -24.39
C TYR A 247 21.61 -8.24 -25.92
N LEU A 248 20.94 -7.33 -26.62
CA LEU A 248 21.01 -7.25 -28.09
C LEU A 248 22.41 -6.84 -28.56
N ALA A 249 23.10 -5.96 -27.82
CA ALA A 249 24.49 -5.61 -28.11
C ALA A 249 25.44 -6.80 -27.89
N ASP A 250 25.25 -7.57 -26.82
CA ASP A 250 26.15 -8.67 -26.43
C ASP A 250 25.94 -9.96 -27.23
N TYR A 251 24.69 -10.30 -27.56
CA TYR A 251 24.33 -11.58 -28.19
C TYR A 251 23.72 -11.46 -29.58
N GLY A 252 23.34 -10.26 -30.01
CA GLY A 252 22.70 -10.01 -31.30
C GLY A 252 21.24 -10.49 -31.38
N GLU A 253 20.53 -10.05 -32.42
CA GLU A 253 19.12 -10.39 -32.64
C GLU A 253 18.87 -11.87 -32.97
N GLN A 254 19.90 -12.60 -33.41
CA GLN A 254 19.80 -14.00 -33.85
C GLN A 254 19.89 -15.00 -32.71
N ASN A 255 20.34 -14.57 -31.53
CA ASN A 255 20.45 -15.41 -30.34
C ASN A 255 20.08 -14.60 -29.08
N PRO A 256 18.82 -14.14 -28.96
CA PRO A 256 18.39 -13.39 -27.78
C PRO A 256 18.31 -14.32 -26.56
N PRO A 257 18.60 -13.82 -25.34
CA PRO A 257 18.33 -14.54 -24.11
C PRO A 257 16.85 -14.92 -24.01
N PRO A 258 16.52 -16.10 -23.46
CA PRO A 258 15.13 -16.56 -23.37
C PRO A 258 14.26 -15.58 -22.56
N PRO A 259 12.92 -15.55 -22.78
CA PRO A 259 12.02 -14.60 -22.13
C PRO A 259 12.21 -14.39 -20.61
N PRO A 260 12.29 -15.43 -19.75
CA PRO A 260 12.50 -15.24 -18.30
C PRO A 260 13.81 -14.52 -17.95
N GLN A 261 14.81 -14.55 -18.83
CA GLN A 261 16.07 -13.83 -18.68
C GLN A 261 16.01 -12.44 -19.32
N ALA A 262 15.38 -12.32 -20.50
CA ALA A 262 15.28 -11.04 -21.21
C ALA A 262 14.53 -10.00 -20.39
N TYR A 263 13.46 -10.41 -19.68
CA TYR A 263 12.65 -9.53 -18.83
C TYR A 263 13.16 -9.43 -17.40
N THR A 264 14.48 -9.31 -17.25
CA THR A 264 15.11 -9.00 -15.96
C THR A 264 15.64 -7.58 -15.96
N ILE A 265 15.65 -6.93 -14.81
CA ILE A 265 16.35 -5.66 -14.61
C ILE A 265 17.86 -5.91 -14.52
N LYS A 266 18.66 -4.85 -14.67
CA LYS A 266 20.09 -4.91 -14.39
C LYS A 266 20.34 -5.03 -12.89
N ASN A 267 21.24 -5.93 -12.51
CA ASN A 267 21.71 -6.02 -11.14
C ASN A 267 22.67 -4.85 -10.86
N ASP A 268 22.18 -3.84 -10.17
CA ASP A 268 22.96 -2.69 -9.73
C ASP A 268 22.43 -2.18 -8.39
N ALA A 269 22.78 -2.93 -7.34
CA ALA A 269 22.48 -2.57 -5.97
C ALA A 269 23.38 -1.45 -5.46
N GLY A 270 22.81 -0.60 -4.60
CA GLY A 270 23.49 0.50 -3.95
C GLY A 270 22.51 1.34 -3.12
N ALA A 271 22.88 2.61 -2.91
CA ALA A 271 22.00 3.61 -2.30
C ALA A 271 21.05 4.20 -3.35
N GLY A 272 19.86 4.60 -2.90
CA GLY A 272 18.86 5.20 -3.78
C GLY A 272 17.62 5.62 -3.01
N ASN A 273 16.62 6.10 -3.74
CA ASN A 273 15.29 6.32 -3.19
C ASN A 273 14.23 5.50 -3.92
N LEU A 274 14.64 4.66 -4.88
CA LEU A 274 13.85 3.59 -5.47
C LEU A 274 14.72 2.35 -5.60
N HIS A 275 14.25 1.24 -5.04
CA HIS A 275 14.86 -0.07 -5.16
C HIS A 275 13.84 -1.01 -5.79
N LEU A 276 14.22 -1.63 -6.90
CA LEU A 276 13.46 -2.70 -7.55
C LEU A 276 14.12 -4.03 -7.17
N ILE A 277 13.37 -4.93 -6.53
CA ILE A 277 13.84 -6.23 -6.07
C ILE A 277 13.07 -7.30 -6.85
N GLN A 278 13.75 -7.91 -7.81
CA GLN A 278 13.16 -8.87 -8.74
C GLN A 278 13.56 -10.30 -8.39
N LYS A 279 12.56 -11.18 -8.41
CA LYS A 279 12.72 -12.64 -8.37
C LYS A 279 12.02 -13.25 -9.59
N VAL A 280 12.57 -14.34 -10.11
CA VAL A 280 11.98 -15.08 -11.25
C VAL A 280 11.78 -16.53 -10.83
N PHE A 281 10.53 -16.98 -10.81
CA PHE A 281 10.16 -18.31 -10.36
C PHE A 281 9.67 -19.19 -11.52
N GLU A 282 9.82 -20.50 -11.36
CA GLU A 282 9.20 -21.55 -12.17
C GLU A 282 8.25 -22.35 -11.27
N GLY A 283 6.95 -22.29 -11.55
CA GLY A 283 5.93 -22.94 -10.72
C GLY A 283 5.51 -22.13 -9.50
N ASP A 284 5.03 -22.83 -8.47
CA ASP A 284 4.60 -22.23 -7.20
C ASP A 284 5.77 -21.61 -6.44
N PHE A 285 5.51 -20.49 -5.77
CA PHE A 285 6.50 -19.81 -4.95
C PHE A 285 5.90 -19.15 -3.71
N GLU A 286 6.74 -18.85 -2.73
CA GLU A 286 6.40 -18.04 -1.57
C GLU A 286 7.64 -17.35 -1.00
N PHE A 287 7.54 -16.07 -0.65
CA PHE A 287 8.57 -15.33 0.06
C PHE A 287 7.93 -14.26 0.96
N ASP A 288 8.73 -13.71 1.87
CA ASP A 288 8.27 -12.65 2.78
C ASP A 288 8.99 -11.33 2.49
N VAL A 289 8.26 -10.24 2.69
CA VAL A 289 8.80 -8.88 2.82
C VAL A 289 8.54 -8.44 4.24
N ILE A 290 9.59 -8.14 5.01
CA ILE A 290 9.51 -7.87 6.45
C ILE A 290 10.15 -6.52 6.74
N PHE A 291 9.33 -5.56 7.20
CA PHE A 291 9.80 -4.30 7.74
C PHE A 291 9.99 -4.42 9.25
N ASN A 292 11.24 -4.27 9.69
CA ASN A 292 11.64 -4.27 11.10
C ASN A 292 11.98 -2.85 11.54
N SER A 293 11.16 -2.26 12.41
CA SER A 293 11.51 -0.98 13.06
C SER A 293 12.63 -1.20 14.07
N ALA A 294 13.68 -0.38 14.06
CA ALA A 294 14.74 -0.45 15.06
C ALA A 294 14.26 -0.05 16.47
N SER A 295 13.10 0.61 16.56
CA SER A 295 12.46 0.93 17.85
C SER A 295 11.71 -0.27 18.47
N SER A 296 11.51 -1.34 17.70
CA SER A 296 10.86 -2.58 18.16
C SER A 296 11.72 -3.29 19.22
N PRO A 297 11.11 -3.99 20.20
CA PRO A 297 11.86 -4.76 21.21
C PRO A 297 12.67 -5.94 20.62
N LYS A 298 12.30 -6.43 19.44
CA LYS A 298 13.01 -7.49 18.71
C LYS A 298 12.82 -7.36 17.20
N GLU A 299 13.70 -8.00 16.45
CA GLU A 299 13.52 -8.29 15.02
C GLU A 299 12.59 -9.50 14.82
N TYR A 300 11.89 -9.53 13.69
CA TYR A 300 10.95 -10.58 13.30
C TYR A 300 11.39 -11.28 12.01
N PHE A 301 11.09 -12.58 11.92
CA PHE A 301 11.48 -13.45 10.82
C PHE A 301 10.29 -14.26 10.28
N SER A 302 10.47 -14.95 9.16
CA SER A 302 9.40 -15.73 8.47
C SER A 302 8.63 -16.72 9.36
N GLN A 303 9.26 -17.25 10.42
CA GLN A 303 8.59 -18.12 11.38
C GLN A 303 7.59 -17.35 12.23
N ASP A 304 7.98 -16.19 12.79
CA ASP A 304 7.06 -15.30 13.51
C ASP A 304 5.89 -14.88 12.60
N ILE A 305 6.17 -14.57 11.32
CA ILE A 305 5.14 -14.15 10.36
C ILE A 305 4.10 -15.24 10.15
N THR A 306 4.52 -16.52 10.09
CA THR A 306 3.60 -17.65 9.95
C THR A 306 2.65 -17.77 11.14
N GLU A 307 3.16 -17.58 12.36
CA GLU A 307 2.34 -17.61 13.57
C GLU A 307 1.34 -16.45 13.60
N LEU A 308 1.80 -15.24 13.25
CA LEU A 308 0.99 -14.03 13.21
C LEU A 308 -0.14 -14.10 12.17
N ILE A 309 0.13 -14.61 10.96
CA ILE A 309 -0.92 -14.82 9.94
C ILE A 309 -2.05 -15.72 10.49
N ASN A 310 -1.67 -16.84 11.11
CA ASN A 310 -2.64 -17.78 11.67
C ASN A 310 -3.44 -17.20 12.85
N GLN A 311 -2.80 -16.37 13.68
CA GLN A 311 -3.45 -15.68 14.79
C GLN A 311 -4.41 -14.60 14.27
N ASN A 312 -3.99 -13.79 13.29
CA ASN A 312 -4.81 -12.75 12.68
C ASN A 312 -6.08 -13.31 12.07
N SER A 313 -6.00 -14.39 11.29
CA SER A 313 -7.17 -15.04 10.71
C SER A 313 -8.17 -15.49 11.78
N LYS A 314 -7.70 -16.21 12.81
CA LYS A 314 -8.54 -16.67 13.92
C LYS A 314 -9.22 -15.50 14.65
N ASN A 315 -8.46 -14.45 14.95
CA ASN A 315 -8.95 -13.29 15.69
C ASN A 315 -9.96 -12.48 14.86
N PHE A 316 -9.70 -12.33 13.55
CA PHE A 316 -10.61 -11.66 12.63
C PHE A 316 -11.98 -12.35 12.63
N TRP A 317 -12.02 -13.68 12.42
CA TRP A 317 -13.27 -14.43 12.37
C TRP A 317 -14.03 -14.41 13.70
N ALA A 318 -13.32 -14.54 14.82
CA ALA A 318 -13.93 -14.43 16.15
C ALA A 318 -14.55 -13.04 16.39
N ARG A 319 -13.85 -11.97 15.98
CA ARG A 319 -14.35 -10.59 16.08
C ARG A 319 -15.50 -10.34 15.10
N PHE A 320 -15.43 -10.82 13.86
CA PHE A 320 -16.46 -10.63 12.83
C PHE A 320 -17.80 -11.23 13.26
N VAL A 321 -17.79 -12.49 13.69
CA VAL A 321 -19.00 -13.18 14.14
C VAL A 321 -19.58 -12.53 15.40
N SER A 322 -18.73 -12.12 16.35
CA SER A 322 -19.22 -11.46 17.58
C SER A 322 -19.73 -10.04 17.36
N THR A 323 -19.18 -9.31 16.39
CA THR A 323 -19.58 -7.91 16.09
C THR A 323 -20.90 -7.88 15.34
N PHE A 324 -21.00 -8.62 14.23
CA PHE A 324 -22.16 -8.54 13.34
C PHE A 324 -23.27 -9.54 13.68
N ASP A 325 -22.98 -10.54 14.52
CA ASP A 325 -23.91 -11.56 15.01
C ASP A 325 -24.89 -12.06 13.92
N PRO A 326 -24.38 -12.62 12.79
CA PRO A 326 -25.20 -12.92 11.62
C PRO A 326 -26.38 -13.84 11.98
N LYS A 327 -27.59 -13.42 11.61
CA LYS A 327 -28.84 -14.15 11.89
C LYS A 327 -29.31 -14.96 10.69
N PRO A 328 -30.09 -16.03 10.87
CA PRO A 328 -30.68 -16.78 9.76
C PRO A 328 -31.37 -15.85 8.72
N PRO A 329 -31.11 -16.03 7.41
CA PRO A 329 -30.32 -17.12 6.80
C PRO A 329 -28.80 -16.86 6.70
N PHE A 330 -28.27 -15.77 7.23
CA PHE A 330 -26.86 -15.34 7.09
C PHE A 330 -25.89 -16.01 8.08
N ASP A 331 -26.37 -16.91 8.93
CA ASP A 331 -25.59 -17.63 9.96
C ASP A 331 -24.85 -18.87 9.43
N VAL A 332 -24.96 -19.16 8.13
CA VAL A 332 -24.24 -20.24 7.45
C VAL A 332 -22.87 -19.80 6.92
N GLU A 333 -21.91 -20.71 6.93
CA GLU A 333 -20.49 -20.42 6.63
C GLU A 333 -20.27 -19.70 5.29
N ASN A 334 -20.96 -20.10 4.23
CA ASN A 334 -20.79 -19.48 2.91
C ASN A 334 -21.30 -18.03 2.87
N LEU A 335 -22.38 -17.72 3.59
CA LEU A 335 -22.90 -16.35 3.67
C LEU A 335 -22.09 -15.49 4.65
N GLN A 336 -21.57 -16.08 5.72
CA GLN A 336 -20.59 -15.41 6.58
C GLN A 336 -19.32 -15.04 5.81
N LYS A 337 -18.78 -15.96 4.99
CA LYS A 337 -17.66 -15.70 4.08
C LYS A 337 -17.95 -14.59 3.09
N PHE A 338 -19.11 -14.64 2.45
CA PHE A 338 -19.52 -13.57 1.54
C PHE A 338 -19.57 -12.20 2.24
N SER A 339 -20.22 -12.11 3.40
CA SER A 339 -20.32 -10.85 4.17
C SER A 339 -18.97 -10.35 4.66
N ALA A 340 -18.12 -11.24 5.18
CA ALA A 340 -16.78 -10.89 5.64
C ALA A 340 -15.88 -10.42 4.50
N ASN A 341 -15.95 -11.05 3.32
CA ASN A 341 -15.23 -10.61 2.14
C ASN A 341 -15.70 -9.20 1.72
N MET A 342 -17.01 -8.94 1.68
CA MET A 342 -17.53 -7.61 1.35
C MET A 342 -17.02 -6.53 2.33
N PHE A 343 -17.12 -6.81 3.63
CA PHE A 343 -16.64 -5.90 4.68
C PHE A 343 -15.13 -5.69 4.62
N SER A 344 -14.37 -6.76 4.39
CA SER A 344 -12.91 -6.71 4.26
C SER A 344 -12.46 -5.91 3.04
N ASN A 345 -13.20 -5.99 1.93
CA ASN A 345 -12.88 -5.18 0.74
C ASN A 345 -13.22 -3.71 0.92
N LEU A 346 -14.25 -3.37 1.70
CA LEU A 346 -14.50 -1.99 2.11
C LEU A 346 -13.30 -1.44 2.88
N LEU A 347 -12.91 -2.08 3.98
CA LEU A 347 -11.74 -1.65 4.77
C LEU A 347 -10.43 -1.71 3.99
N GLY A 348 -10.27 -2.72 3.14
CA GLY A 348 -9.11 -2.89 2.26
C GLY A 348 -9.06 -1.90 1.09
N GLY A 349 -10.11 -1.10 0.92
CA GLY A 349 -10.12 0.09 0.06
C GLY A 349 -9.60 1.35 0.77
N MET A 350 -9.28 1.30 2.07
CA MET A 350 -8.75 2.45 2.79
C MET A 350 -7.42 2.91 2.20
N GLY A 351 -7.31 4.21 1.96
CA GLY A 351 -6.12 4.86 1.44
C GLY A 351 -5.68 6.04 2.30
N TYR A 352 -4.39 6.33 2.23
CA TYR A 352 -3.80 7.54 2.77
C TYR A 352 -3.20 8.35 1.62
N PHE A 353 -3.74 9.54 1.44
CA PHE A 353 -3.46 10.42 0.32
C PHE A 353 -2.78 11.69 0.83
N TYR A 354 -1.81 12.19 0.06
CA TYR A 354 -1.11 13.42 0.38
C TYR A 354 -0.72 14.15 -0.91
N GLY A 355 -0.96 15.45 -0.96
CA GLY A 355 -0.55 16.29 -2.07
C GLY A 355 -1.49 17.47 -2.30
N ASP A 356 -1.29 18.16 -3.42
CA ASP A 356 -2.11 19.30 -3.80
C ASP A 356 -3.37 18.86 -4.54
N SER A 357 -4.47 19.56 -4.29
CA SER A 357 -5.70 19.52 -5.07
C SER A 357 -5.65 20.53 -6.22
N VAL A 358 -6.68 20.54 -7.07
CA VAL A 358 -6.87 21.54 -8.13
C VAL A 358 -8.20 22.24 -7.86
N VAL A 359 -8.17 23.53 -7.54
CA VAL A 359 -9.35 24.30 -7.12
C VAL A 359 -9.45 25.60 -7.91
N ASP A 360 -10.66 25.91 -8.38
CA ASP A 360 -10.99 27.20 -8.96
C ASP A 360 -11.61 28.10 -7.86
N ARG A 361 -10.83 29.09 -7.43
CA ARG A 361 -11.21 30.11 -6.43
C ARG A 361 -11.54 31.45 -7.10
N SER A 362 -11.90 31.47 -8.38
CA SER A 362 -12.28 32.71 -9.08
C SER A 362 -13.57 33.31 -8.54
N TYR A 363 -14.45 32.47 -7.96
CA TYR A 363 -15.81 32.85 -7.55
C TYR A 363 -16.53 33.62 -8.67
N ALA A 364 -16.33 33.14 -9.89
CA ALA A 364 -16.93 33.66 -11.10
C ALA A 364 -18.46 33.76 -10.95
N PRO A 365 -19.11 34.90 -11.26
CA PRO A 365 -20.56 35.04 -11.15
C PRO A 365 -21.34 33.98 -11.94
N GLU A 366 -20.74 33.43 -13.01
CA GLU A 366 -21.31 32.33 -13.80
C GLU A 366 -21.47 31.01 -13.02
N TYR A 367 -20.93 30.92 -11.80
CA TYR A 367 -21.11 29.80 -10.87
C TYR A 367 -22.30 29.98 -9.92
N ASP A 368 -22.97 31.13 -9.89
CA ASP A 368 -24.12 31.37 -9.01
C ASP A 368 -25.43 30.75 -9.54
N GLU A 369 -25.40 30.17 -10.75
CA GLU A 369 -26.52 29.43 -11.39
C GLU A 369 -27.85 30.22 -11.47
N GLU A 370 -27.80 31.56 -11.57
CA GLU A 370 -29.00 32.41 -11.44
C GLU A 370 -29.92 32.44 -12.68
N ASN A 371 -29.43 32.07 -13.87
CA ASN A 371 -30.13 32.24 -15.15
C ASN A 371 -30.48 30.91 -15.86
N GLU A 372 -31.49 30.91 -16.73
CA GLU A 372 -31.71 29.80 -17.67
C GLU A 372 -30.51 29.68 -18.63
N GLY A 373 -29.97 28.48 -18.81
CA GLY A 373 -28.75 28.28 -19.61
C GLY A 373 -27.45 28.46 -18.84
N PHE A 374 -27.50 28.61 -17.50
CA PHE A 374 -26.30 28.79 -16.66
C PHE A 374 -25.18 27.77 -16.95
N TRP A 375 -25.52 26.54 -17.36
CA TRP A 375 -24.53 25.50 -17.66
C TRP A 375 -23.59 25.88 -18.81
N GLU A 376 -24.03 26.70 -19.77
CA GLU A 376 -23.20 27.23 -20.85
C GLU A 376 -22.23 28.28 -20.31
N GLU A 377 -22.72 29.23 -19.53
CA GLU A 377 -21.90 30.27 -18.87
C GLU A 377 -20.88 29.65 -17.88
N THR A 378 -21.30 28.68 -17.07
CA THR A 378 -20.44 27.88 -16.18
C THR A 378 -19.40 27.09 -16.98
N ALA A 379 -19.73 26.59 -18.17
CA ALA A 379 -18.77 25.90 -19.03
C ALA A 379 -17.74 26.87 -19.65
N GLU A 380 -18.18 28.04 -20.09
CA GLU A 380 -17.29 29.12 -20.57
C GLU A 380 -16.34 29.60 -19.45
N ALA A 381 -16.86 29.78 -18.24
CA ALA A 381 -16.07 30.14 -17.06
C ALA A 381 -14.99 29.09 -16.75
N ARG A 382 -15.36 27.80 -16.72
CA ARG A 382 -14.39 26.70 -16.58
C ARG A 382 -13.37 26.68 -17.73
N GLY A 383 -13.77 27.07 -18.93
CA GLY A 383 -12.90 27.22 -20.09
C GLY A 383 -11.80 28.28 -19.93
N ARG A 384 -11.95 29.24 -19.00
CA ARG A 384 -10.91 30.23 -18.67
C ARG A 384 -9.70 29.61 -17.98
N ASN A 385 -9.84 28.39 -17.45
CA ASN A 385 -8.78 27.62 -16.79
C ASN A 385 -8.12 28.37 -15.60
N GLU A 386 -8.93 29.01 -14.76
CA GLU A 386 -8.44 29.79 -13.61
C GLU A 386 -8.11 28.94 -12.37
N GLN A 387 -8.32 27.62 -12.45
CA GLN A 387 -7.96 26.68 -11.39
C GLN A 387 -6.46 26.71 -11.05
N LYS A 388 -6.14 26.56 -9.76
CA LYS A 388 -4.78 26.52 -9.23
C LYS A 388 -4.56 25.30 -8.35
N LEU A 389 -3.29 24.99 -8.13
CA LEU A 389 -2.91 24.03 -7.09
C LEU A 389 -3.14 24.64 -5.71
N GLU A 390 -3.80 23.89 -4.84
CA GLU A 390 -4.05 24.26 -3.44
C GLU A 390 -3.61 23.09 -2.54
N GLY A 391 -2.95 23.40 -1.42
CA GLY A 391 -2.39 22.40 -0.53
C GLY A 391 -0.93 22.67 -0.13
N PRO A 392 -0.19 21.64 0.32
CA PRO A 392 -0.59 20.24 0.34
C PRO A 392 -1.59 19.94 1.48
N ALA A 393 -2.44 18.93 1.25
CA ALA A 393 -3.33 18.38 2.27
C ALA A 393 -3.12 16.87 2.41
N GLU A 394 -3.64 16.28 3.48
CA GLU A 394 -3.65 14.83 3.72
C GLU A 394 -5.05 14.31 4.00
N LEU A 395 -5.31 13.07 3.58
CA LEU A 395 -6.60 12.41 3.79
C LEU A 395 -6.42 10.92 4.03
N LEU A 396 -6.89 10.43 5.18
CA LEU A 396 -7.20 9.03 5.41
C LEU A 396 -8.69 8.81 5.13
N THR A 397 -9.01 7.96 4.15
CA THR A 397 -10.39 7.74 3.71
C THR A 397 -10.55 6.37 3.06
N LEU A 398 -11.77 5.89 2.99
CA LEU A 398 -12.15 4.78 2.14
C LEU A 398 -12.37 5.27 0.72
N VAL A 399 -12.42 4.33 -0.23
CA VAL A 399 -12.61 4.63 -1.64
C VAL A 399 -13.80 3.84 -2.20
N PRO A 400 -14.65 4.43 -3.06
CA PRO A 400 -15.80 3.72 -3.61
C PRO A 400 -15.40 2.50 -4.45
N SER A 401 -14.27 2.60 -5.15
CA SER A 401 -13.79 1.55 -6.04
C SER A 401 -12.29 1.65 -6.29
N ARG A 402 -11.53 0.61 -5.93
CA ARG A 402 -10.08 0.52 -6.20
C ARG A 402 -9.67 0.73 -7.66
N PRO A 403 -10.37 0.18 -8.68
CA PRO A 403 -9.95 0.37 -10.08
C PRO A 403 -10.40 1.70 -10.72
N PHE A 404 -11.53 2.26 -10.29
CA PHE A 404 -12.11 3.46 -10.93
C PHE A 404 -11.94 4.74 -10.13
N PHE A 405 -12.19 4.65 -8.83
CA PHE A 405 -12.30 5.78 -7.95
C PHE A 405 -11.40 5.58 -6.73
N PRO A 406 -10.07 5.39 -6.88
CA PRO A 406 -9.19 5.13 -5.76
C PRO A 406 -8.83 6.42 -5.00
N ARG A 407 -9.84 7.14 -4.53
CA ARG A 407 -9.76 8.44 -3.86
C ARG A 407 -11.01 8.71 -3.03
N GLY A 408 -10.94 9.72 -2.18
CA GLY A 408 -12.05 10.09 -1.29
C GLY A 408 -13.20 10.77 -2.02
N PHE A 409 -14.42 10.34 -1.71
CA PHE A 409 -15.65 11.02 -2.10
C PHE A 409 -16.47 11.34 -0.85
N LEU A 410 -16.77 12.62 -0.63
CA LEU A 410 -17.30 13.12 0.63
C LEU A 410 -18.65 12.47 1.00
N TRP A 411 -19.54 12.34 0.02
CA TRP A 411 -20.88 11.79 0.26
C TRP A 411 -20.86 10.26 0.40
N ASP A 412 -20.03 9.55 -0.38
CA ASP A 412 -19.83 8.10 -0.26
C ASP A 412 -19.31 7.72 1.13
N GLU A 413 -18.41 8.53 1.71
CA GLU A 413 -17.77 8.21 3.00
C GLU A 413 -18.78 8.06 4.14
N GLY A 414 -19.86 8.85 4.11
CA GLY A 414 -20.95 8.70 5.08
C GLY A 414 -21.56 7.28 5.07
N PHE A 415 -21.68 6.67 3.90
CA PHE A 415 -22.19 5.29 3.76
C PHE A 415 -21.11 4.25 4.09
N HIS A 416 -19.86 4.51 3.70
CA HIS A 416 -18.74 3.63 4.03
C HIS A 416 -18.59 3.42 5.54
N LEU A 417 -18.80 4.48 6.33
CA LEU A 417 -18.59 4.44 7.77
C LEU A 417 -19.70 3.72 8.54
N MET A 418 -20.90 3.54 7.96
CA MET A 418 -22.04 2.90 8.63
C MET A 418 -21.73 1.47 9.12
N PRO A 419 -21.16 0.55 8.33
CA PRO A 419 -20.76 -0.77 8.84
C PRO A 419 -19.47 -0.75 9.66
N ILE A 420 -18.62 0.27 9.50
CA ILE A 420 -17.32 0.33 10.18
C ILE A 420 -17.47 0.84 11.61
N VAL A 421 -18.46 1.67 11.91
CA VAL A 421 -18.67 2.19 13.27
C VAL A 421 -18.93 1.08 14.29
N ASP A 422 -19.62 0.01 13.87
CA ASP A 422 -19.88 -1.17 14.70
C ASP A 422 -18.61 -2.02 14.89
N TRP A 423 -17.72 -2.00 13.91
CA TRP A 423 -16.44 -2.71 13.95
C TRP A 423 -15.39 -1.96 14.76
N ASP A 424 -15.16 -0.68 14.45
CA ASP A 424 -14.08 0.16 14.97
C ASP A 424 -14.50 1.64 14.97
N LEU A 425 -15.09 2.05 16.09
CA LEU A 425 -15.55 3.43 16.31
C LEU A 425 -14.39 4.44 16.26
N ASP A 426 -13.23 4.09 16.80
CA ASP A 426 -12.07 4.98 16.81
C ASP A 426 -11.54 5.21 15.40
N LEU A 427 -11.48 4.16 14.55
CA LEU A 427 -11.13 4.31 13.14
C LEU A 427 -12.15 5.22 12.42
N THR A 428 -13.44 5.04 12.70
CA THR A 428 -14.51 5.87 12.14
C THR A 428 -14.29 7.34 12.48
N LEU A 429 -13.99 7.64 13.74
CA LEU A 429 -13.71 9.01 14.20
C LEU A 429 -12.43 9.58 13.57
N GLU A 430 -11.40 8.76 13.39
CA GLU A 430 -10.16 9.17 12.71
C GLU A 430 -10.40 9.55 11.25
N ILE A 431 -11.21 8.79 10.51
CA ILE A 431 -11.59 9.10 9.13
C ILE A 431 -12.41 10.39 9.08
N VAL A 432 -13.44 10.50 9.93
CA VAL A 432 -14.28 11.72 10.02
C VAL A 432 -13.40 12.94 10.29
N LYS A 433 -12.51 12.87 11.28
CA LYS A 433 -11.57 13.94 11.60
C LYS A 433 -10.68 14.28 10.41
N SER A 434 -10.19 13.28 9.68
CA SER A 434 -9.38 13.51 8.47
C SER A 434 -10.13 14.28 7.39
N TRP A 435 -11.43 14.02 7.20
CA TRP A 435 -12.26 14.79 6.26
C TRP A 435 -12.52 16.21 6.73
N PHE A 436 -12.83 16.42 8.02
CA PHE A 436 -13.06 17.75 8.57
C PHE A 436 -11.80 18.62 8.58
N ASN A 437 -10.60 18.02 8.61
CA ASN A 437 -9.34 18.75 8.45
C ASN A 437 -9.15 19.37 7.05
N LEU A 438 -9.96 18.97 6.06
CA LEU A 438 -9.97 19.55 4.71
C LEU A 438 -10.94 20.74 4.57
N MET A 439 -11.68 21.06 5.64
CA MET A 439 -12.63 22.17 5.63
C MET A 439 -11.90 23.50 5.60
N ASP A 440 -12.27 24.38 4.67
CA ASP A 440 -11.73 25.74 4.62
C ASP A 440 -12.45 26.72 5.56
N GLU A 441 -12.03 27.98 5.53
CA GLU A 441 -12.56 29.04 6.42
C GLU A 441 -14.06 29.32 6.20
N ASP A 442 -14.59 29.00 5.02
CA ASP A 442 -16.01 29.18 4.66
C ASP A 442 -16.86 27.93 4.98
N GLY A 443 -16.23 26.85 5.47
CA GLY A 443 -16.89 25.58 5.79
C GLY A 443 -17.01 24.63 4.60
N TRP A 444 -16.36 24.90 3.47
CA TRP A 444 -16.40 24.06 2.28
C TRP A 444 -15.41 22.90 2.38
N ILE A 445 -15.84 21.72 1.92
CA ILE A 445 -14.99 20.55 1.68
C ILE A 445 -15.23 20.10 0.24
N GLY A 446 -14.16 19.92 -0.53
CA GLY A 446 -14.24 19.36 -1.88
C GLY A 446 -14.94 18.00 -1.90
N ARG A 447 -15.95 17.85 -2.77
CA ARG A 447 -16.75 16.61 -2.85
C ARG A 447 -15.93 15.37 -3.27
N GLU A 448 -14.87 15.57 -4.03
CA GLU A 448 -13.98 14.54 -4.57
C GLU A 448 -12.54 15.00 -4.33
N GLN A 449 -11.77 14.16 -3.65
CA GLN A 449 -10.45 14.52 -3.11
C GLN A 449 -9.34 13.92 -3.97
N ILE A 450 -8.85 14.68 -4.94
CA ILE A 450 -7.78 14.27 -5.86
C ILE A 450 -6.46 14.89 -5.40
N LEU A 451 -5.76 14.23 -4.48
CA LEU A 451 -4.53 14.75 -3.87
C LEU A 451 -3.27 14.18 -4.56
N GLY A 452 -2.52 15.05 -5.23
CA GLY A 452 -1.24 14.69 -5.85
C GLY A 452 -1.33 14.06 -7.25
N ALA A 453 -0.17 13.84 -7.88
CA ALA A 453 -0.08 13.40 -9.28
C ALA A 453 -0.58 11.95 -9.50
N GLU A 454 -0.33 11.04 -8.56
CA GLU A 454 -0.81 9.65 -8.66
C GLU A 454 -2.35 9.61 -8.69
N ALA A 455 -3.02 10.33 -7.79
CA ALA A 455 -4.48 10.41 -7.77
C ALA A 455 -5.06 11.06 -9.03
N ARG A 456 -4.39 12.09 -9.57
CA ARG A 456 -4.77 12.76 -10.83
C ARG A 456 -4.61 11.90 -12.08
N SER A 457 -3.85 10.79 -12.01
CA SER A 457 -3.66 9.88 -13.15
C SER A 457 -4.85 8.95 -13.40
N LYS A 458 -5.83 8.97 -12.49
CA LYS A 458 -7.09 8.21 -12.51
C LYS A 458 -8.26 9.17 -12.52
#